data_AF-X0Y8Z1-F1
#
_entry.id   AF-X0Y8Z1-F1
#
_cell.length_a   1.000
_cell.length_b   1.000
_cell.length_c   1.000
_cell.angle_alpha   90.00
_cell.angle_beta   90.00
_cell.angle_gamma   90.00
#
_symmetry.space_group_name_H-M   'P 1'
#
loop_
_entity.id
_entity.type
_entity.pdbx_description
1 polymer ?
#
loop_
_entity_poly.entity_id
_entity_poly.type
_entity_poly.pdbx_seq_one_letter_code
_entity_poly.pdbx_strand_id
1 'polypeptide(L)' 'MLTIDYELLGIGDGERLLDVGCGEGRHSWEACKQGDCVVCA' A
#
# COMPACT_ATOMS: atom_id res chain seq x y z
N MET A 1 -8.24 -8.45 -8.50
CA MET A 1 -7.35 -7.74 -9.44
C MET A 1 -7.13 -6.34 -8.90
N LEU A 2 -5.87 -5.99 -8.58
CA LEU A 2 -5.50 -4.63 -8.19
C LEU A 2 -5.01 -3.92 -9.45
N THR A 3 -5.39 -2.65 -9.64
CA THR A 3 -5.05 -1.86 -10.83
C THR A 3 -3.80 -1.02 -10.64
N ILE A 4 -3.14 -1.14 -9.49
CA ILE A 4 -1.90 -0.43 -9.13
C ILE A 4 -0.71 -1.35 -9.35
N ASP A 5 0.35 -0.79 -9.93
CA ASP A 5 1.68 -1.38 -9.95
C ASP A 5 2.45 -0.90 -8.71
N TYR A 6 2.72 -1.81 -7.79
CA TYR A 6 3.41 -1.50 -6.52
C TYR A 6 4.93 -1.39 -6.68
N GLU A 7 5.52 -2.01 -7.71
CA GLU A 7 6.94 -1.85 -7.99
C GLU A 7 7.21 -0.43 -8.46
N LEU A 8 6.33 0.12 -9.30
CA LEU A 8 6.41 1.52 -9.74
C LEU A 8 6.18 2.50 -8.59
N LEU A 9 5.31 2.15 -7.64
CA LEU A 9 5.05 2.97 -6.45
C LEU A 9 6.27 3.03 -5.52
N GLY A 10 7.12 1.99 -5.54
CA GLY A 10 8.43 2.00 -4.89
C GLY A 10 8.37 2.03 -3.36
N ILE A 11 7.38 1.34 -2.77
CA ILE A 11 7.20 1.33 -1.31
C ILE A 11 8.43 0.73 -0.63
N GLY A 12 9.09 1.54 0.20
CA GLY A 12 10.28 1.16 0.95
C GLY A 12 10.05 1.01 2.46
N ASP A 13 11.06 0.50 3.15
CA ASP A 13 11.06 0.38 4.60
C ASP A 13 11.02 1.76 5.29
N GLY A 14 10.17 1.89 6.31
CA GLY A 14 9.95 3.12 7.07
C GLY A 14 9.01 4.13 6.40
N GLU A 15 8.48 3.82 5.22
CA GLU A 15 7.57 4.74 4.52
C GLU A 15 6.16 4.76 5.12
N ARG A 16 5.45 5.86 4.84
CA ARG A 16 4.06 6.08 5.26
C ARG A 16 3.17 6.22 4.04
N LEU A 17 2.22 5.31 3.88
CA LEU A 17 1.26 5.29 2.79
C LEU A 17 -0.12 5.74 3.28
N LEU A 18 -0.82 6.54 2.46
CA LEU A 18 -2.22 6.90 2.68
C LEU A 18 -3.11 6.22 1.62
N ASP A 19 -4.00 5.33 2.04
CA ASP A 19 -4.98 4.63 1.20
C ASP A 19 -6.35 5.32 1.29
N VAL A 20 -6.55 6.40 0.51
CA VAL A 20 -7.81 7.16 0.54
C VAL A 20 -8.91 6.40 -0.20
N GLY A 21 -9.99 6.08 0.51
CA GLY A 21 -11.09 5.30 -0.05
C GLY A 21 -10.82 3.80 -0.05
N CYS A 22 -10.15 3.31 1.00
CA CYS A 22 -9.64 1.95 1.13
C CYS A 22 -10.68 0.84 0.95
N GLY A 23 -11.98 1.13 1.13
CA GLY A 23 -13.06 0.14 1.01
C GLY A 23 -12.81 -1.06 1.92
N GLU A 24 -12.79 -2.26 1.35
CA GLU A 24 -12.47 -3.52 2.06
C GLU A 24 -10.96 -3.71 2.36
N GLY A 25 -10.10 -2.76 1.98
CA GLY A 25 -8.69 -2.74 2.36
C GLY A 25 -7.77 -3.59 1.46
N ARG A 26 -8.20 -3.96 0.25
CA ARG A 26 -7.38 -4.77 -0.67
C ARG A 26 -6.07 -4.09 -1.06
N HIS A 27 -6.06 -2.76 -1.14
CA HIS A 27 -4.86 -1.98 -1.45
C HIS A 27 -3.95 -1.85 -0.23
N SER A 28 -4.51 -1.47 0.91
CA SER A 28 -3.81 -1.48 2.20
C SER A 28 -3.10 -2.81 2.49
N TRP A 29 -3.79 -3.94 2.30
CA TRP A 29 -3.19 -5.26 2.53
C TRP A 29 -2.05 -5.59 1.57
N GLU A 30 -2.18 -5.21 0.30
CA GLU A 30 -1.13 -5.48 -0.69
C GLU A 30 0.08 -4.57 -0.50
N ALA A 31 -0.13 -3.31 -0.10
CA ALA A 31 0.95 -2.38 0.26
C ALA A 31 1.79 -2.89 1.43
N CYS A 32 1.17 -3.44 2.48
CA CYS A 32 1.87 -4.03 3.62
C CYS A 32 2.77 -5.23 3.27
N LYS A 33 2.65 -5.81 2.07
CA LYS A 33 3.54 -6.89 1.60
C LYS A 33 4.80 -6.40 0.91
N GLN A 34 4.85 -5.12 0.50
CA GLN A 34 5.92 -4.60 -0.34
C GLN A 34 7.18 -4.24 0.46
N GLY A 35 7.02 -3.90 1.74
CA GLY A 35 8.09 -3.52 2.65
C GLY A 35 7.55 -3.19 4.04
N ASP A 36 8.44 -2.88 4.98
CA ASP A 36 8.06 -2.44 6.32
C ASP A 36 7.53 -1.01 6.30
N CYS A 37 6.26 -0.84 5.89
CA CYS A 37 5.61 0.46 5.77
C CYS A 37 4.40 0.59 6.70
N VAL A 38 4.07 1.83 7.03
CA VAL A 38 2.87 2.16 7.81
C VAL A 38 1.78 2.63 6.86
N VAL A 39 0.70 1.86 6.77
CA VAL A 39 -0.50 2.26 6.02
C VAL A 39 -1.48 2.97 6.94
N CYS A 40 -1.89 4.18 6.54
CA CYS A 40 -3.06 4.87 7.09
C CYS A 40 -4.19 4.78 6.05
N ALA A 41 -5.37 4.33 6.47
CA ALA A 41 -6.52 4.08 5.60
C ALA A 41 -7.74 4.87 6.09
#